data_AF-C7DCT2-F1
#
_entry.id   AF-C7DCT2-F1
#
_cell.length_a   1.000
_cell.length_b   1.000
_cell.length_c   1.000
_cell.angle_alpha   90.00
_cell.angle_beta   90.00
_cell.angle_gamma   90.00
#
_symmetry.space_group_name_H-M   'P 1'
#
loop_
_entity.id
_entity.type
_entity.pdbx_description
1 polymer ?
#
loop_
_entity_poly.entity_id
_entity_poly.type
_entity_poly.pdbx_seq_one_letter_code
_entity_poly.pdbx_strand_id
1 'polypeptide(L)'
;MNNAKVEVKNVSYNAALQSFEAIVVFYTSSDSVRVPASYAASLGTEFKDATRGLVDDARRNRSVARGSQPRGSYPAPHVIPRQSATRHIEPAETPQVF
;
A
#
# COMPACT_ATOMS: atom_id res chain seq x y z
N MET A 1 16.95 8.64 27.22
CA MET A 1 16.21 8.95 25.98
C MET A 1 15.85 7.65 25.29
N ASN A 2 14.55 7.32 25.17
CA ASN A 2 14.13 6.11 24.46
C ASN A 2 14.26 6.37 22.95
N ASN A 3 15.30 5.79 22.34
CA ASN A 3 15.45 5.74 20.88
C ASN A 3 14.35 4.84 20.32
N ALA A 4 13.18 5.40 20.04
CA ALA A 4 12.11 4.68 19.36
C ALA A 4 12.58 4.40 17.93
N LYS A 5 12.98 3.16 17.67
CA LYS A 5 13.38 2.71 16.32
C LYS A 5 12.15 2.76 15.40
N VAL A 6 12.36 3.27 14.19
CA VAL A 6 11.33 3.30 13.14
C VAL A 6 11.86 2.55 11.93
N GLU A 7 11.07 1.63 11.38
CA GLU A 7 11.38 0.92 10.15
C GLU A 7 10.26 1.14 9.12
N VAL A 8 10.64 1.29 7.85
CA VAL A 8 9.70 1.33 6.72
C VAL A 8 9.83 0.00 5.96
N LYS A 9 8.72 -0.72 5.79
CA LYS A 9 8.65 -2.04 5.15
C LYS A 9 7.69 -2.04 3.98
N ASN A 10 7.95 -2.91 3.01
CA ASN A 10 7.09 -3.17 1.85
C ASN A 10 6.73 -1.88 1.09
N VAL A 11 7.73 -1.05 0.78
CA VAL A 11 7.53 0.16 -0.03
C VAL A 11 7.11 -0.25 -1.44
N SER A 12 6.00 0.29 -1.90
CA SER A 12 5.48 0.09 -3.25
C SER A 12 5.00 1.43 -3.82
N TYR A 13 4.89 1.51 -5.15
CA TYR A 13 4.38 2.70 -5.82
C TYR A 13 3.06 2.39 -6.51
N ASN A 14 2.02 3.14 -6.14
CA ASN A 14 0.72 3.09 -6.76
C ASN A 14 0.67 4.13 -7.89
N ALA A 15 0.86 3.68 -9.13
CA ALA A 15 0.90 4.56 -10.29
C ALA A 15 -0.46 5.22 -10.61
N ALA A 16 -1.58 4.59 -10.23
CA ALA A 16 -2.92 5.15 -10.45
C ALA A 16 -3.18 6.36 -9.53
N LEU A 17 -2.66 6.31 -8.30
CA LEU A 17 -2.80 7.38 -7.32
C LEU A 17 -1.58 8.31 -7.24
N GLN A 18 -0.52 8.00 -7.98
CA GLN A 18 0.78 8.69 -7.92
C GLN A 18 1.27 8.84 -6.47
N SER A 19 1.32 7.71 -5.76
CA SER A 19 1.67 7.68 -4.34
C SER A 19 2.56 6.51 -3.99
N PHE A 20 3.49 6.73 -3.06
CA PHE A 20 4.20 5.66 -2.37
C PHE A 20 3.34 5.12 -1.24
N GLU A 21 3.31 3.81 -1.09
CA GLU A 21 2.59 3.10 -0.03
C GLU A 21 3.54 2.17 0.72
N ALA A 22 3.45 2.13 2.05
CA ALA A 22 4.31 1.28 2.87
C ALA A 22 3.66 0.93 4.22
N ILE A 23 4.28 -0.01 4.93
CA ILE A 23 4.01 -0.27 6.35
C ILE A 23 5.15 0.31 7.18
N VAL A 24 4.83 1.28 8.04
CA VAL A 24 5.78 1.87 8.99
C VAL A 24 5.62 1.17 10.34
N VAL A 25 6.73 0.68 10.88
CA VAL A 25 6.77 -0.01 12.18
C VAL A 25 7.45 0.90 13.20
N PHE A 26 6.72 1.27 14.24
CA PHE A 26 7.23 2.01 15.39
C PHE A 26 7.55 1.02 16.51
N TYR A 27 8.83 0.87 16.84
CA TYR A 27 9.28 0.06 17.97
C TYR A 27 9.32 0.92 19.24
N THR A 28 8.71 0.39 20.29
CA THR A 28 8.78 0.91 21.65
C THR A 28 9.60 -0.06 22.51
N SER A 29 9.87 0.30 23.77
CA SER A 29 10.62 -0.54 24.70
C SER A 29 9.98 -1.91 24.94
N SER A 30 8.66 -2.05 24.72
CA SER A 30 7.89 -3.24 25.08
C SER A 30 7.10 -3.84 23.92
N ASP A 31 6.88 -3.10 22.84
CA ASP A 31 5.99 -3.50 21.74
C ASP A 31 6.32 -2.79 20.41
N SER A 32 5.74 -3.25 19.31
CA SER A 32 5.81 -2.62 17.99
C SER A 32 4.42 -2.33 17.42
N VAL A 33 4.23 -1.12 16.89
CA VAL A 33 2.98 -0.73 16.23
C VAL A 33 3.23 -0.61 14.73
N ARG A 34 2.46 -1.35 13.92
CA ARG A 34 2.50 -1.27 12.46
C ARG A 34 1.41 -0.32 11.98
N VAL A 35 1.77 0.64 11.14
CA VAL A 35 0.87 1.66 10.63
C VAL A 35 0.99 1.71 9.10
N PRO A 36 -0.09 1.46 8.35
CA PRO A 36 -0.10 1.70 6.91
C PRO A 36 0.02 3.20 6.65
N ALA A 37 0.82 3.56 5.66
CA ALA A 37 1.07 4.95 5.30
C ALA A 37 1.08 5.13 3.78
N SER A 38 0.64 6.31 3.34
CA SER A 38 0.67 6.71 1.94
C SER A 38 1.23 8.12 1.79
N TYR A 39 2.05 8.32 0.78
CA TYR A 39 2.67 9.60 0.47
C TYR A 39 2.52 9.92 -1.02
N ALA A 40 1.70 10.92 -1.33
CA ALA A 40 1.50 11.41 -2.69
C ALA A 40 2.76 12.13 -3.19
N ALA A 41 3.40 11.55 -4.20
CA ALA A 41 4.63 12.03 -4.79
C ALA A 41 4.92 11.32 -6.12
N SER A 42 5.70 11.94 -6.99
CA SER A 42 6.12 11.35 -8.26
C SER A 42 7.03 10.14 -8.04
N LEU A 43 7.02 9.17 -8.97
CA LEU A 43 7.94 8.03 -8.94
C LEU A 43 9.43 8.45 -8.95
N GLY A 44 9.74 9.62 -9.52
CA GLY A 44 11.09 10.19 -9.52
C GLY A 44 11.51 10.87 -8.21
N THR A 45 10.65 10.87 -7.19
CA THR A 45 10.99 11.43 -5.88
C THR A 45 12.10 10.61 -5.22
N GLU A 46 13.06 11.32 -4.63
CA GLU A 46 14.15 10.72 -3.88
C GLU A 46 13.63 9.82 -2.77
N PHE A 47 14.24 8.63 -2.62
CA PHE A 47 13.79 7.64 -1.65
C PHE A 47 13.80 8.19 -0.22
N LYS A 48 14.75 9.07 0.11
CA LYS A 48 14.84 9.73 1.42
C LYS A 48 13.63 10.63 1.69
N ASP A 49 13.13 11.32 0.68
CA ASP A 49 11.97 12.20 0.81
C ASP A 49 10.67 11.40 0.84
N ALA A 50 10.58 10.34 0.03
CA ALA A 50 9.45 9.42 0.06
C ALA A 50 9.31 8.72 1.44
N THR A 51 10.42 8.20 1.97
CA THR A 51 10.43 7.56 3.31
C THR A 51 10.12 8.54 4.43
N ARG A 52 10.61 9.77 4.34
CA ARG A 52 10.24 10.84 5.30
C ARG A 52 8.74 11.12 5.26
N GLY A 53 8.16 11.28 4.08
CA GLY A 53 6.73 11.50 3.89
C GLY A 53 5.88 10.35 4.47
N LEU A 54 6.27 9.11 4.20
CA LEU A 54 5.62 7.91 4.75
C LEU A 54 5.68 7.86 6.28
N VAL A 55 6.82 8.19 6.89
CA VAL A 55 6.95 8.21 8.35
C VAL A 55 6.11 9.33 8.97
N ASP A 56 6.08 10.50 8.35
CA ASP A 56 5.28 11.64 8.84
C ASP A 56 3.78 11.35 8.75
N ASP A 57 3.30 10.74 7.66
CA ASP A 57 1.92 10.25 7.53
C ASP A 57 1.57 9.20 8.59
N ALA A 58 2.43 8.19 8.76
CA ALA A 58 2.25 7.16 9.78
C ALA A 58 2.18 7.73 11.20
N ARG A 59 2.98 8.76 11.51
CA ARG A 59 2.95 9.46 12.81
C ARG A 59 1.63 10.20 13.04
N ARG A 60 1.09 10.86 12.01
CA ARG A 60 -0.21 11.52 12.07
C ARG A 60 -1.31 10.49 12.31
N ASN A 61 -1.33 9.42 11.54
CA ASN A 61 -2.33 8.36 11.64
C ASN A 61 -2.31 7.67 13.02
N ARG A 62 -1.11 7.39 13.55
CA ARG A 62 -0.92 6.88 14.91
C ARG A 62 -1.41 7.84 16.00
N SER A 63 -1.29 9.14 15.79
CA SER A 63 -1.72 10.15 16.77
C SER A 63 -3.24 10.28 16.79
N VAL A 64 -3.90 10.20 15.64
CA VAL A 64 -5.37 10.14 15.54
C VAL A 64 -5.90 8.90 16.26
N ALA A 65 -5.30 7.73 16.05
CA ALA A 65 -5.72 6.48 16.71
C ALA A 65 -5.59 6.51 18.26
N ARG A 66 -4.76 7.40 18.82
CA ARG A 66 -4.62 7.58 20.27
C ARG A 66 -5.54 8.65 20.86
N GLY A 67 -5.99 9.60 20.05
CA GLY A 67 -6.93 10.67 20.45
C GLY A 67 -8.39 10.39 20.07
N SER A 68 -8.65 9.40 19.22
CA SER A 68 -9.98 9.03 18.77
C SER A 68 -9.97 7.53 18.49
N GLN A 69 -10.84 6.76 19.13
CA GLN A 69 -11.20 5.45 18.59
C GLN A 69 -12.12 5.70 17.38
N PRO A 70 -11.73 5.29 16.17
CA PRO A 70 -12.70 4.75 15.25
C PRO A 70 -12.50 3.25 15.15
N ARG A 71 -13.57 2.52 15.50
CA ARG A 71 -13.88 1.22 14.92
C ARG A 71 -13.86 1.38 13.40
N GLY A 72 -13.18 0.50 12.68
CA GLY A 72 -13.30 0.50 11.23
C GLY A 72 -12.17 -0.24 10.56
N SER A 73 -12.42 -1.51 10.27
CA SER A 73 -11.69 -2.32 9.31
C SER A 73 -11.41 -1.50 8.04
N TYR A 74 -10.15 -1.25 7.71
CA TYR A 74 -9.80 -0.91 6.34
C TYR A 74 -9.80 -2.20 5.53
N PRO A 75 -10.36 -2.18 4.30
CA PRO A 75 -10.39 -3.35 3.46
C PRO A 75 -8.95 -3.80 3.20
N ALA A 76 -8.71 -5.10 3.27
CA ALA A 76 -7.49 -5.69 2.75
C ALA A 76 -7.21 -5.08 1.35
N PRO A 77 -5.95 -4.79 1.00
CA PRO A 77 -5.63 -4.31 -0.34
C PRO A 77 -6.32 -5.24 -1.32
N HIS A 78 -7.25 -4.69 -2.11
CA HIS A 78 -7.86 -5.42 -3.21
C HIS A 78 -6.72 -5.74 -4.17
N VAL A 79 -6.10 -6.90 -3.96
CA VAL A 79 -5.37 -7.59 -5.01
C VAL A 79 -6.42 -7.84 -6.08
N ILE A 80 -6.48 -6.98 -7.08
CA ILE A 80 -7.25 -7.27 -8.28
C ILE A 80 -6.54 -8.50 -8.87
N PRO A 81 -7.15 -9.70 -8.87
CA PRO A 81 -6.55 -10.81 -9.57
C PRO A 81 -6.44 -10.38 -11.03
N ARG A 82 -5.21 -10.35 -11.55
CA ARG A 82 -4.94 -10.19 -12.98
C ARG A 82 -5.75 -11.26 -13.67
N GLN A 83 -6.86 -10.88 -14.29
CA GLN A 83 -7.63 -11.78 -15.14
C GLN A 83 -6.66 -12.25 -16.22
N SER A 84 -6.25 -13.51 -16.11
CA SER A 84 -5.64 -14.22 -17.22
C SER A 84 -6.69 -14.23 -18.32
N ALA A 85 -6.61 -13.27 -19.24
CA ALA A 85 -7.32 -13.31 -20.49
C ALA A 85 -6.74 -14.48 -21.29
N THR A 86 -7.13 -15.70 -20.94
CA THR A 86 -7.07 -16.84 -21.83
C THR A 86 -8.04 -16.52 -22.96
N ARG A 87 -7.52 -15.89 -24.02
CA ARG A 87 -8.17 -15.86 -25.33
C ARG A 87 -8.32 -17.33 -25.76
N HIS A 88 -9.44 -17.93 -25.40
CA HIS A 88 -9.88 -19.17 -26.00
C HIS A 88 -10.43 -18.79 -27.36
N ILE A 89 -9.62 -19.01 -28.39
CA ILE A 89 -9.99 -18.79 -29.78
C ILE A 89 -10.94 -19.95 -30.14
N GLU A 90 -12.22 -19.68 -30.33
CA GLU A 90 -13.17 -20.63 -30.91
C GLU A 90 -12.73 -20.96 -32.36
N PRO A 91 -12.63 -22.24 -32.76
CA PRO A 91 -12.51 -22.58 -34.17
C PRO A 91 -13.86 -22.37 -34.85
N ALA A 92 -13.84 -21.59 -35.94
CA ALA A 92 -14.99 -21.33 -36.79
C ALA A 92 -15.59 -22.62 -37.35
N GLU A 93 -16.85 -22.88 -37.04
CA GLU A 93 -17.68 -23.83 -37.78
C GLU A 93 -17.93 -23.26 -39.19
N THR A 94 -17.37 -23.93 -40.20
CA THR A 94 -17.66 -23.64 -41.61
C THR A 94 -19.01 -24.26 -41.99
N PRO A 95 -19.93 -23.52 -42.64
CA PRO A 95 -21.24 -24.05 -43.01
C PRO A 95 -21.17 -25.03 -44.18
N GLN A 96 -22.13 -25.97 -44.15
CA GLN A 96 -22.44 -27.01 -45.12
C GLN A 96 -22.39 -26.51 -46.58
N VAL A 97 -21.79 -27.32 -47.46
CA VAL A 97 -21.91 -27.19 -48.93
C VAL A 97 -22.85 -28.29 -49.43
N PHE A 98 -23.74 -27.89 -50.34
CA PHE A 98 -24.82 -28.66 -50.97
C PHE A 98 -24.39 -29.97 -51.63
#